data_AF-A0A7W1SAH7-F1
#
_entry.id   AF-A0A7W1SAH7-F1
#
_cell.length_a   1.000
_cell.length_b   1.000
_cell.length_c   1.000
_cell.angle_alpha   90.00
_cell.angle_beta   90.00
_cell.angle_gamma   90.00
#
_symmetry.space_group_name_H-M   'P 1'
#
loop_
_entity.id
_entity.type
_entity.pdbx_description
1 polymer ?
#
loop_
_entity_poly.entity_id
_entity_poly.type
_entity_poly.pdbx_seq_one_letter_code
_entity_poly.pdbx_strand_id
1 'polypeptide(L)' 'MLAAAANATVLRVFFSVLLVLILAVGFFVLQNRKKFFTHTGDASDSYASADLRRWRVILVWIHAVIITTLMIFEV' A
#
# COMPACT_ATOMS: atom_id res chain seq x y z
N MET A 1 -22.84 12.66 23.13
CA MET A 1 -23.08 11.67 22.05
C MET A 1 -22.88 12.23 20.64
N LEU A 2 -23.42 13.42 20.30
CA LEU A 2 -23.26 14.02 18.95
C LEU A 2 -21.81 14.25 18.49
N ALA A 3 -20.91 14.69 19.38
CA ALA A 3 -19.51 14.97 19.03
C ALA A 3 -18.71 13.69 18.70
N ALA A 4 -19.01 12.56 19.35
CA ALA A 4 -18.32 11.29 19.10
C ALA A 4 -18.68 10.70 17.72
N ALA A 5 -19.96 10.79 17.32
CA ALA A 5 -20.43 10.34 16.01
C ALA A 5 -19.87 11.17 14.85
N ALA A 6 -19.70 12.48 15.05
CA ALA A 6 -19.04 13.35 14.07
C ALA A 6 -17.56 12.96 13.90
N ASN A 7 -16.86 12.64 14.99
CA ASN A 7 -15.46 12.25 14.97
C ASN A 7 -15.23 10.90 14.25
N ALA A 8 -16.10 9.91 14.49
CA ALA A 8 -16.08 8.64 13.78
C ALA A 8 -16.30 8.83 12.27
N THR A 9 -17.26 9.68 11.88
CA THR A 9 -17.55 9.96 10.47
C THR A 9 -16.36 10.62 9.76
N VAL A 10 -15.74 11.61 10.39
CA VAL A 10 -14.54 12.29 9.85
C VAL A 10 -13.40 11.28 9.66
N LEU A 11 -13.19 10.40 10.64
CA LEU A 11 -12.11 9.45 10.61
C LEU A 11 -12.33 8.35 9.55
N ARG A 12 -13.57 7.91 9.32
CA ARG A 12 -13.94 7.04 8.18
C ARG A 12 -13.67 7.68 6.83
N VAL A 13 -13.98 8.97 6.67
CA VAL A 13 -13.68 9.71 5.43
C VAL A 13 -12.18 9.80 5.21
N PHE A 14 -11.41 10.10 6.26
CA PHE A 14 -9.95 10.13 6.21
C PHE A 14 -9.38 8.78 5.75
N PHE A 15 -9.78 7.67 6.38
CA PHE A 15 -9.31 6.34 5.99
C PHE A 15 -9.76 5.93 4.59
N SER A 16 -10.94 6.36 4.14
CA SER A 16 -11.41 6.13 2.76
C SER A 16 -10.52 6.85 1.73
N VAL A 17 -10.18 8.11 1.98
CA VAL A 17 -9.25 8.86 1.12
C VAL A 17 -7.86 8.23 1.14
N LEU A 18 -7.37 7.84 2.32
CA LEU A 18 -6.09 7.16 2.49
C LEU A 18 -6.04 5.83 1.70
N LEU A 19 -7.12 5.05 1.72
CA LEU A 19 -7.21 3.81 0.97
C LEU A 19 -7.07 4.05 -0.54
N VAL A 20 -7.74 5.07 -1.08
CA VAL A 20 -7.62 5.44 -2.50
C VAL A 20 -6.17 5.81 -2.85
N LEU A 21 -5.50 6.59 -1.99
CA LEU A 21 -4.09 6.94 -2.19
C LEU A 21 -3.18 5.70 -2.17
N ILE A 22 -3.38 4.78 -1.22
CA ILE A 22 -2.62 3.53 -1.14
C ILE A 22 -2.81 2.68 -2.41
N LEU A 23 -4.05 2.57 -2.90
CA LEU A 23 -4.34 1.84 -4.14
C LEU A 23 -3.68 2.50 -5.36
N ALA A 24 -3.74 3.83 -5.45
CA ALA A 24 -3.10 4.58 -6.53
C ALA A 24 -1.57 4.41 -6.52
N VAL A 25 -0.94 4.49 -5.34
CA VAL A 25 0.51 4.29 -5.19
C VAL A 25 0.90 2.87 -5.55
N GLY A 26 0.17 1.85 -5.07
CA GLY A 26 0.45 0.46 -5.41
C GLY A 26 0.33 0.20 -6.91
N PHE A 27 -0.73 0.71 -7.54
CA PHE A 27 -0.91 0.63 -8.98
C PHE A 27 0.25 1.29 -9.75
N PHE A 28 0.65 2.50 -9.34
CA PHE A 28 1.78 3.22 -9.93
C PHE A 28 3.09 2.43 -9.83
N VAL A 29 3.36 1.82 -8.67
CA VAL A 29 4.56 0.99 -8.45
C VAL A 29 4.53 -0.26 -9.33
N LEU A 30 3.38 -0.92 -9.47
CA LEU A 30 3.23 -2.10 -10.34
C LEU A 30 3.39 -1.78 -11.83
N GLN A 31 2.85 -0.63 -12.27
CA GLN A 31 3.01 -0.14 -13.63
C GLN A 31 4.49 0.15 -13.94
N ASN A 32 5.19 0.77 -12.98
CA ASN A 32 6.61 1.13 -13.09
C ASN A 32 7.55 0.05 -12.54
N ARG A 33 7.09 -1.20 -12.38
CA ARG A 33 7.87 -2.28 -11.74
C ARG A 33 9.26 -2.50 -12.34
N LYS A 34 9.41 -2.31 -13.65
CA LYS A 34 10.70 -2.46 -14.35
C LYS A 34 11.67 -1.33 -13.98
N LYS A 35 11.18 -0.15 -13.62
CA LYS A 35 12.03 0.96 -13.16
C LYS A 35 12.53 0.73 -11.73
N PHE A 36 11.69 0.16 -10.87
CA PHE A 36 11.97 0.01 -9.44
C PHE A 36 12.64 -1.32 -9.06
N PHE A 37 12.40 -2.40 -9.81
CA PHE A 37 12.80 -3.75 -9.43
C PHE A 37 13.57 -4.48 -10.54
N THR A 38 14.20 -3.75 -11.47
CA THR A 38 15.11 -4.39 -12.43
C THR A 38 16.44 -4.72 -11.75
N HIS A 39 17.10 -5.73 -12.28
CA HIS A 39 18.45 -6.13 -11.93
C HIS A 39 19.43 -4.95 -12.07
N THR A 40 20.25 -4.72 -11.05
CA THR A 40 21.20 -3.58 -11.02
C THR A 40 22.51 -3.85 -11.78
N GLY A 41 22.68 -5.03 -12.36
CA GLY A 41 23.93 -5.42 -13.04
C GLY A 41 25.01 -5.95 -12.09
N ASP A 42 24.74 -5.98 -10.79
CA ASP A 42 25.66 -6.55 -9.78
C ASP A 42 25.67 -8.07 -9.83
N ALA A 43 26.87 -8.67 -9.78
CA ALA A 43 27.04 -10.12 -9.82
C ALA A 43 26.29 -10.87 -8.69
N SER A 44 26.02 -10.21 -7.56
CA SER A 44 25.24 -10.74 -6.44
C SER A 44 23.72 -10.53 -6.56
N ASP A 45 23.27 -9.65 -7.46
CA ASP A 45 21.86 -9.29 -7.62
C ASP A 45 21.19 -10.19 -8.68
N SER A 46 20.90 -11.45 -8.38
CA SER A 46 20.21 -12.31 -9.36
C SER A 46 18.79 -11.81 -9.70
N TYR A 47 18.26 -12.20 -10.85
CA TYR A 47 16.84 -11.94 -11.21
C TYR A 47 15.85 -12.42 -10.14
N ALA A 48 16.18 -13.49 -9.41
CA ALA A 48 15.37 -13.98 -8.29
C ALA A 48 15.36 -12.98 -7.12
N SER A 49 16.49 -12.37 -6.80
CA SER A 49 16.57 -11.37 -5.73
C SER A 49 15.84 -10.07 -6.06
N ALA A 50 15.82 -9.67 -7.35
CA ALA A 50 15.01 -8.58 -7.85
C ALA A 50 13.50 -8.86 -7.71
N ASP A 51 13.07 -10.11 -7.97
CA ASP A 51 11.69 -10.52 -7.77
C ASP A 51 11.28 -10.52 -6.29
N LEU A 52 12.17 -10.97 -5.39
CA LEU A 52 11.93 -10.91 -3.94
C LEU A 52 11.77 -9.48 -3.43
N ARG A 53 12.52 -8.50 -3.96
CA ARG A 53 12.32 -7.08 -3.62
C ARG A 53 10.93 -6.60 -4.01
N ARG A 54 10.46 -6.97 -5.21
CA ARG A 54 9.11 -6.66 -5.69
C ARG A 54 8.05 -7.28 -4.78
N TRP A 55 8.19 -8.56 -4.44
CA TRP A 55 7.25 -9.26 -3.56
C TRP A 55 7.17 -8.65 -2.17
N ARG A 56 8.29 -8.22 -1.57
CA ARG A 56 8.28 -7.51 -0.28
C ARG A 56 7.42 -6.24 -0.33
N VAL A 57 7.53 -5.46 -1.40
CA VAL A 57 6.70 -4.25 -1.56
C VAL A 57 5.24 -4.60 -1.76
N ILE A 58 4.93 -5.63 -2.54
CA ILE A 58 3.55 -6.11 -2.75
C ILE A 58 2.93 -6.58 -1.43
N LEU A 59 3.67 -7.33 -0.61
CA LEU A 59 3.18 -7.82 0.68
C LEU A 59 2.86 -6.68 1.64
N VAL A 60 3.76 -5.68 1.75
CA VAL A 60 3.52 -4.48 2.57
C VAL A 60 2.32 -3.69 2.03
N TRP A 61 2.17 -3.59 0.72
CA TRP A 61 1.05 -2.90 0.10
C TRP A 61 -0.29 -3.59 0.39
N ILE A 62 -0.37 -4.92 0.24
CA ILE A 62 -1.57 -5.70 0.60
C ILE A 62 -1.89 -5.50 2.08
N HIS A 63 -0.89 -5.57 2.96
CA HIS A 63 -1.08 -5.37 4.38
C HIS A 63 -1.63 -3.96 4.71
N ALA A 64 -1.10 -2.93 4.06
CA ALA A 64 -1.59 -1.56 4.20
C ALA A 64 -3.05 -1.39 3.74
N VAL A 65 -3.43 -2.02 2.62
CA VAL A 65 -4.82 -2.04 2.14
C VAL A 65 -5.75 -2.70 3.16
N ILE A 66 -5.36 -3.85 3.71
CA ILE A 66 -6.16 -4.58 4.71
C ILE A 66 -6.35 -3.74 5.96
N ILE A 67 -5.27 -3.23 6.57
CA ILE A 67 -5.38 -2.41 7.79
C ILE A 67 -6.23 -1.17 7.55
N THR A 68 -6.02 -0.47 6.43
CA THR A 68 -6.79 0.75 6.14
C THR A 68 -8.27 0.42 5.93
N THR A 69 -8.58 -0.72 5.31
CA THR A 69 -9.96 -1.19 5.15
C THR A 69 -10.61 -1.52 6.49
N LEU A 70 -9.91 -2.22 7.39
CA LEU A 70 -10.41 -2.51 8.73
C LEU A 70 -10.70 -1.22 9.51
N MET A 71 -9.80 -0.24 9.44
CA MET A 71 -10.00 1.06 10.10
C MET A 71 -11.22 1.82 9.59
N ILE A 72 -11.66 1.62 8.35
CA ILE A 72 -12.90 2.24 7.84
C ILE A 72 -14.14 1.63 8.53
N PHE A 73 -14.11 0.33 8.86
CA PHE A 73 -15.25 -0.39 9.44
C PHE A 73 -15.26 -0.40 10.96
N GLU A 74 -14.11 -0.32 11.62
CA GLU A 74 -13.97 -0.44 13.08
C GLU A 74 -14.01 0.90 13.82
N VAL A 75 -13.78 2.02 13.12
CA VAL A 75 -13.84 3.39 13.66
C VAL A 75 -15.27 3.93 13.65
#